data_AF-A0A835GER5-F1
#
_entry.id   AF-A0A835GER5-F1
#
_cell.length_a   1.000
_cell.length_b   1.000
_cell.length_c   1.000
_cell.angle_alpha   90.00
_cell.angle_beta   90.00
_cell.angle_gamma   90.00
#
_symmetry.space_group_name_H-M   'P 1'
#
loop_
_entity.id
_entity.type
_entity.pdbx_description
1 polymer ?
#
loop_
_entity_poly.entity_id
_entity_poly.type
_entity_poly.pdbx_seq_one_letter_code
_entity_poly.pdbx_strand_id
1 'polypeptide(L)'
;MKGWEIIFFALLGFALGQGPEKRRTGNVCSVDMDCPDNAFCRLNSYCVCKDGFVYAAINGTHKGCLKEARIGEECVQHIQCHSTTGIHSECTNGVCACAPTAHFEDDRCYETAVIGDRCVVDQNCYLGDKGPERQAFCVRGYCTCQLQFSPRDNGTRCVRDATLGEECEDQMQCAGAGLECRGTCRCRENWVAHNGTNSCVESVKALNESCEYDVQCEGLAGLPDARSPGAALCLGGACACGYNARAAGTPARCWHRRRPGQECKRDEECVSEENEPGYCLSGRCTCKNCSPDAKDFGGAATLSRPPLILSAILAIAAILRYQL
;
A
#
# COMPACT_ATOMS: atom_id res chain seq x y z
N MET A 1 -15.90 58.72 32.97
CA MET A 1 -16.66 59.78 32.27
C MET A 1 -16.68 59.46 30.79
N LYS A 2 -17.89 59.33 30.21
CA LYS A 2 -18.25 59.30 28.77
C LYS A 2 -17.72 58.08 27.99
N GLY A 3 -18.49 57.09 27.55
CA GLY A 3 -19.91 57.05 27.19
C GLY A 3 -20.06 57.29 25.68
N TRP A 4 -20.25 56.22 24.89
CA TRP A 4 -21.08 56.28 23.70
C TRP A 4 -21.60 54.88 23.31
N GLU A 5 -22.88 54.69 23.60
CA GLU A 5 -23.76 53.64 23.10
C GLU A 5 -24.02 53.85 21.60
N ILE A 6 -23.84 52.82 20.77
CA ILE A 6 -24.46 52.75 19.44
C ILE A 6 -25.27 51.46 19.39
N ILE A 7 -26.57 51.63 19.59
CA ILE A 7 -27.61 50.61 19.45
C ILE A 7 -27.84 50.40 17.95
N PHE A 8 -27.40 49.26 17.41
CA PHE A 8 -27.88 48.76 16.11
C PHE A 8 -28.94 47.68 16.36
N PHE A 9 -30.20 48.08 16.26
CA PHE A 9 -31.34 47.17 16.11
C PHE A 9 -31.22 46.44 14.76
N ALA A 10 -30.60 45.27 14.74
CA ALA A 10 -30.72 44.33 13.65
C ALA A 10 -32.03 43.54 13.83
N LEU A 11 -33.07 43.97 13.12
CA LEU A 11 -34.26 43.19 12.83
C LEU A 11 -33.85 41.92 12.07
N LEU A 12 -33.48 40.87 12.79
CA LEU A 12 -33.44 39.51 12.26
C LEU A 12 -34.88 38.99 12.21
N GLY A 13 -35.55 39.34 11.11
CA GLY A 13 -36.72 38.60 10.67
C GLY A 13 -36.30 37.14 10.49
N PHE A 14 -36.90 36.26 11.30
CA PHE A 14 -36.90 34.83 11.04
C PHE A 14 -37.59 34.59 9.70
N ALA A 15 -36.81 34.56 8.62
CA ALA A 15 -37.21 33.89 7.41
C ALA A 15 -37.24 32.40 7.74
N LEU A 16 -38.42 31.91 8.16
CA LEU A 16 -38.73 30.49 8.08
C LEU A 16 -38.61 30.11 6.61
N GLY A 17 -37.46 29.52 6.26
CA GLY A 17 -37.22 28.95 4.95
C GLY A 17 -38.29 27.90 4.69
N GLN A 18 -39.29 28.28 3.88
CA GLN A 18 -40.21 27.32 3.31
C GLN A 18 -39.39 26.47 2.33
N GLY A 19 -39.10 25.24 2.74
CA GLY A 19 -38.53 24.24 1.86
C GLY A 19 -39.39 24.05 0.60
N PRO A 20 -38.81 23.53 -0.49
CA PRO A 20 -39.42 23.53 -1.81
C PRO A 20 -40.76 22.78 -1.81
N GLU A 21 -41.69 23.38 -2.53
CA GLU A 21 -43.13 23.13 -2.70
C GLU A 21 -43.48 21.76 -3.32
N LYS A 22 -42.90 20.64 -2.83
CA LYS A 22 -43.08 19.28 -3.39
C LYS A 22 -44.48 18.66 -3.20
N ARG A 23 -45.35 19.30 -2.42
CA ARG A 23 -46.70 18.80 -2.06
C ARG A 23 -47.86 19.66 -2.58
N ARG A 24 -47.57 20.71 -3.36
CA ARG A 24 -48.61 21.54 -3.95
C ARG A 24 -49.32 20.79 -5.06
N THR A 25 -50.63 20.77 -4.98
CA THR A 25 -51.50 20.32 -6.06
C THR A 25 -51.81 21.50 -6.99
N GLY A 26 -52.13 21.23 -8.26
CA GLY A 26 -52.52 22.27 -9.22
C GLY A 26 -53.93 22.84 -8.99
N ASN A 27 -54.64 22.43 -7.93
CA ASN A 27 -56.03 22.79 -7.69
C ASN A 27 -56.14 24.08 -6.88
N VAL A 28 -57.01 24.98 -7.31
CA VAL A 28 -57.39 26.20 -6.57
C VAL A 28 -58.47 25.84 -5.56
N CYS A 29 -58.40 26.41 -4.35
CA CYS A 29 -59.36 26.14 -3.27
C CYS A 29 -59.64 27.41 -2.47
N SER A 30 -60.81 27.47 -1.83
CA SER A 30 -61.15 28.48 -0.82
C SER A 30 -61.23 27.89 0.59
N VAL A 31 -61.59 26.61 0.69
CA VAL A 31 -61.67 25.85 1.95
C VAL A 31 -61.10 24.43 1.78
N ASP A 32 -60.78 23.76 2.90
CA ASP A 32 -60.21 22.41 2.89
C ASP A 32 -61.07 21.37 2.17
N MET A 33 -62.40 21.54 2.19
CA MET A 33 -63.35 20.63 1.53
C MET A 33 -63.29 20.70 -0.01
N ASP A 34 -62.67 21.74 -0.59
CA ASP A 34 -62.44 21.84 -2.04
C ASP A 34 -61.27 20.96 -2.49
N CYS A 35 -60.49 20.43 -1.54
CA CYS A 35 -59.28 19.67 -1.80
C CYS A 35 -59.53 18.15 -1.82
N PRO A 36 -58.70 17.38 -2.55
CA PRO A 36 -58.78 15.92 -2.53
C PRO A 36 -58.49 15.35 -1.13
N ASP A 37 -58.85 14.09 -0.92
CA ASP A 37 -58.57 13.39 0.33
C ASP A 37 -57.09 13.49 0.71
N ASN A 38 -56.85 13.66 2.01
CA ASN A 38 -55.53 13.86 2.59
C ASN A 38 -54.79 15.13 2.12
N ALA A 39 -55.54 16.16 1.69
CA ALA A 39 -55.03 17.51 1.48
C ALA A 39 -55.74 18.55 2.39
N PHE A 40 -55.19 19.76 2.42
CA PHE A 40 -55.80 20.94 3.03
C PHE A 40 -55.57 22.18 2.15
N CYS A 41 -56.41 23.20 2.29
CA CYS A 41 -56.35 24.41 1.51
C CYS A 41 -55.39 25.43 2.14
N ARG A 42 -54.31 25.76 1.43
CA ARG A 42 -53.31 26.71 1.91
C ARG A 42 -53.62 28.11 1.43
N LEU A 43 -53.70 29.04 2.39
CA LEU A 43 -53.91 30.48 2.15
C LEU A 43 -55.15 30.77 1.28
N ASN A 44 -56.19 29.92 1.35
CA ASN A 44 -57.39 30.00 0.51
C ASN A 44 -57.05 30.16 -0.98
N SER A 45 -56.03 29.42 -1.45
CA SER A 45 -55.50 29.61 -2.80
C SER A 45 -55.15 28.32 -3.51
N TYR A 46 -54.51 27.35 -2.86
CA TYR A 46 -54.17 26.07 -3.49
C TYR A 46 -54.14 24.92 -2.48
N CYS A 47 -54.47 23.71 -2.95
CA CYS A 47 -54.45 22.53 -2.09
C CYS A 47 -53.04 21.97 -1.93
N VAL A 48 -52.71 21.49 -0.72
CA VAL A 48 -51.44 20.87 -0.36
C VAL A 48 -51.69 19.53 0.33
N CYS A 49 -50.96 18.48 -0.05
CA CYS A 49 -51.06 17.19 0.63
C CYS A 49 -50.55 17.29 2.08
N LYS A 50 -51.23 16.57 2.99
CA LYS A 50 -50.84 16.44 4.41
C LYS A 50 -49.47 15.75 4.54
N ASP A 51 -48.85 15.88 5.71
CA ASP A 51 -47.61 15.17 6.02
C ASP A 51 -47.78 13.65 5.87
N GLY A 52 -46.80 12.98 5.24
CA GLY A 52 -46.90 11.56 4.92
C GLY A 52 -47.68 11.27 3.64
N PHE A 53 -48.04 12.28 2.83
CA PHE A 53 -48.72 12.11 1.55
C PHE A 53 -48.06 12.90 0.41
N VAL A 54 -48.10 12.34 -0.79
CA VAL A 54 -47.57 12.89 -2.03
C VAL A 54 -48.65 13.06 -3.08
N TYR A 55 -48.55 14.13 -3.86
CA TYR A 55 -49.46 14.39 -4.95
C TYR A 55 -49.16 13.48 -6.14
N ALA A 56 -50.16 12.75 -6.61
CA ALA A 56 -50.06 11.83 -7.73
C ALA A 56 -51.32 11.85 -8.60
N ALA A 57 -51.16 11.58 -9.90
CA ALA A 57 -52.28 11.34 -10.80
C ALA A 57 -52.70 9.88 -10.66
N ILE A 58 -53.74 9.61 -9.88
CA ILE A 58 -54.23 8.26 -9.58
C ILE A 58 -54.76 7.60 -10.86
N ASN A 59 -55.53 8.35 -11.65
CA ASN A 59 -56.03 7.99 -12.99
C ASN A 59 -55.91 9.19 -13.94
N GLY A 60 -56.24 9.02 -15.23
CA GLY A 60 -56.14 10.10 -16.23
C GLY A 60 -56.90 11.39 -15.91
N THR A 61 -57.94 11.33 -15.06
CA THR A 61 -58.75 12.47 -14.62
C THR A 61 -58.69 12.74 -13.12
N HIS A 62 -58.33 11.74 -12.30
CA HIS A 62 -58.32 11.84 -10.85
C HIS A 62 -56.90 12.06 -10.33
N LYS A 63 -56.70 13.22 -9.71
CA LYS A 63 -55.47 13.59 -9.01
C LYS A 63 -55.75 13.61 -7.52
N GLY A 64 -54.85 13.06 -6.71
CA GLY A 64 -55.05 12.95 -5.28
C GLY A 64 -53.73 12.84 -4.51
N CYS A 65 -53.85 12.72 -3.19
CA CYS A 65 -52.71 12.56 -2.30
C CYS A 65 -52.59 11.09 -1.89
N LEU A 66 -51.55 10.41 -2.36
CA LEU A 66 -51.22 9.03 -2.01
C LEU A 66 -50.29 9.00 -0.82
N LYS A 67 -50.40 7.97 0.04
CA LYS A 67 -49.52 7.81 1.19
C LYS A 67 -48.07 7.59 0.73
N GLU A 68 -47.14 8.32 1.34
CA GLU A 68 -45.71 8.09 1.20
C GLU A 68 -45.38 6.65 1.64
N ALA A 69 -44.47 5.98 0.91
CA ALA A 69 -44.12 4.58 1.16
C ALA A 69 -42.60 4.43 1.24
N ARG A 70 -42.11 3.61 2.18
CA ARG A 70 -40.70 3.24 2.35
C ARG A 70 -40.39 1.90 1.66
N ILE A 71 -39.12 1.50 1.62
CA ILE A 71 -38.74 0.19 1.10
C ILE A 71 -39.50 -0.92 1.83
N GLY A 72 -40.09 -1.84 1.05
CA GLY A 72 -40.91 -2.93 1.56
C GLY A 72 -42.38 -2.58 1.83
N GLU A 73 -42.76 -1.31 1.75
CA GLU A 73 -44.16 -0.88 1.91
C GLU A 73 -44.92 -0.90 0.58
N GLU A 74 -46.24 -1.04 0.69
CA GLU A 74 -47.14 -1.06 -0.47
C GLU A 74 -47.16 0.28 -1.20
N CYS A 75 -47.18 0.20 -2.53
CA CYS A 75 -47.23 1.36 -3.40
C CYS A 75 -48.04 1.06 -4.67
N VAL A 76 -48.50 2.12 -5.31
CA VAL A 76 -49.17 2.10 -6.62
C VAL A 76 -48.31 2.79 -7.66
N GLN A 77 -47.55 3.83 -7.26
CA GLN A 77 -46.73 4.63 -8.16
C GLN A 77 -45.36 4.94 -7.55
N HIS A 78 -44.35 5.08 -8.41
CA HIS A 78 -42.97 5.37 -8.02
C HIS A 78 -42.83 6.63 -7.13
N ILE A 79 -43.69 7.65 -7.32
CA ILE A 79 -43.65 8.89 -6.55
C ILE A 79 -43.83 8.69 -5.04
N GLN A 80 -44.56 7.65 -4.61
CA GLN A 80 -44.73 7.32 -3.20
C GLN A 80 -43.39 6.92 -2.57
N CYS A 81 -42.59 6.13 -3.29
CA CYS A 81 -41.24 5.72 -2.90
C CYS A 81 -40.26 6.91 -2.99
N HIS A 82 -40.27 7.64 -4.12
CA HIS A 82 -39.32 8.73 -4.37
C HIS A 82 -39.27 9.80 -3.28
N SER A 83 -40.41 10.03 -2.62
CA SER A 83 -40.55 11.04 -1.58
C SER A 83 -39.76 10.73 -0.30
N THR A 84 -39.63 9.45 0.05
CA THR A 84 -39.00 9.00 1.30
C THR A 84 -37.60 8.47 1.05
N THR A 85 -37.43 7.64 0.01
CA THR A 85 -36.22 6.87 -0.26
C THR A 85 -35.40 7.44 -1.42
N GLY A 86 -35.88 8.48 -2.11
CA GLY A 86 -35.16 9.17 -3.18
C GLY A 86 -35.47 8.66 -4.58
N ILE A 87 -34.98 9.37 -5.61
CA ILE A 87 -35.39 9.17 -7.01
C ILE A 87 -35.01 7.80 -7.59
N HIS A 88 -34.09 7.08 -6.95
CA HIS A 88 -33.64 5.76 -7.39
C HIS A 88 -34.45 4.60 -6.78
N SER A 89 -35.62 4.90 -6.20
CA SER A 89 -36.57 3.88 -5.72
C SER A 89 -37.69 3.68 -6.72
N GLU A 90 -38.16 2.46 -6.92
CA GLU A 90 -39.25 2.12 -7.82
C GLU A 90 -40.36 1.35 -7.12
N CYS A 91 -41.60 1.54 -7.58
CA CYS A 91 -42.73 0.73 -7.16
C CYS A 91 -42.83 -0.49 -8.08
N THR A 92 -42.38 -1.64 -7.60
CA THR A 92 -42.27 -2.87 -8.40
C THR A 92 -43.07 -3.98 -7.73
N ASN A 93 -43.98 -4.61 -8.47
CA ASN A 93 -44.92 -5.61 -7.93
C ASN A 93 -45.74 -5.10 -6.73
N GLY A 94 -46.09 -3.81 -6.74
CA GLY A 94 -46.89 -3.18 -5.68
C GLY A 94 -46.12 -2.86 -4.40
N VAL A 95 -44.79 -3.01 -4.40
CA VAL A 95 -43.93 -2.75 -3.24
C VAL A 95 -42.77 -1.83 -3.63
N CYS A 96 -42.40 -0.90 -2.75
CA CYS A 96 -41.24 -0.04 -2.99
C CYS A 96 -39.94 -0.84 -2.85
N ALA A 97 -39.09 -0.78 -3.87
CA ALA A 97 -37.74 -1.34 -3.92
C ALA A 97 -36.76 -0.31 -4.49
N CYS A 98 -35.45 -0.51 -4.37
CA CYS A 98 -34.50 0.28 -5.16
C CYS A 98 -34.50 -0.20 -6.62
N ALA A 99 -34.24 0.72 -7.54
CA ALA A 99 -34.03 0.39 -8.95
C ALA A 99 -32.89 -0.62 -9.10
N PRO A 100 -32.85 -1.43 -10.18
CA PRO A 100 -31.78 -2.43 -10.37
C PRO A 100 -30.35 -1.86 -10.41
N THR A 101 -30.21 -0.58 -10.76
CA THR A 101 -28.93 0.15 -10.81
C THR A 101 -28.62 0.89 -9.51
N ALA A 102 -29.39 0.66 -8.44
CA ALA A 102 -29.28 1.34 -7.17
C ALA A 102 -29.25 0.35 -6.01
N HIS A 103 -28.76 0.80 -4.86
CA HIS A 103 -28.72 0.03 -3.63
C HIS A 103 -29.32 0.84 -2.47
N PHE A 104 -29.74 0.13 -1.44
CA PHE A 104 -30.34 0.72 -0.25
C PHE A 104 -29.31 0.92 0.85
N GLU A 105 -29.12 2.16 1.30
CA GLU A 105 -28.25 2.55 2.39
C GLU A 105 -28.79 3.80 3.08
N ASP A 106 -28.57 3.98 4.39
CA ASP A 106 -29.01 5.17 5.14
C ASP A 106 -30.48 5.59 4.88
N ASP A 107 -31.39 4.62 4.86
CA ASP A 107 -32.83 4.79 4.57
C ASP A 107 -33.17 5.33 3.16
N ARG A 108 -32.24 5.29 2.21
CA ARG A 108 -32.42 5.79 0.84
C ARG A 108 -31.83 4.86 -0.22
N CYS A 109 -32.31 5.02 -1.45
CA CYS A 109 -31.74 4.39 -2.63
C CYS A 109 -30.72 5.34 -3.28
N TYR A 110 -29.49 4.88 -3.42
CA TYR A 110 -28.43 5.58 -4.13
C TYR A 110 -28.10 4.82 -5.41
N GLU A 111 -27.88 5.56 -6.49
CA GLU A 111 -27.30 4.98 -7.71
C GLU A 111 -25.96 4.32 -7.36
N THR A 112 -25.80 3.07 -7.79
CA THR A 112 -24.62 2.26 -7.54
C THR A 112 -23.53 2.66 -8.52
N ALA A 113 -22.39 3.08 -7.98
CA ALA A 113 -21.18 3.42 -8.70
C ALA A 113 -20.01 2.58 -8.14
N VAL A 114 -19.16 2.04 -9.01
CA VAL A 114 -17.95 1.31 -8.61
C VAL A 114 -16.71 2.21 -8.72
N ILE A 115 -15.53 1.74 -8.31
CA ILE A 115 -14.32 2.58 -8.37
C ILE A 115 -14.05 3.05 -9.80
N GLY A 116 -13.83 4.36 -9.95
CA GLY A 116 -13.64 5.02 -11.24
C GLY A 116 -14.93 5.62 -11.84
N ASP A 117 -16.11 5.21 -11.37
CA ASP A 117 -17.38 5.79 -11.80
C ASP A 117 -17.63 7.15 -11.15
N ARG A 118 -18.55 7.91 -11.76
CA ARG A 118 -18.98 9.20 -11.21
C ARG A 118 -19.84 9.01 -9.98
N CYS A 119 -19.69 9.90 -9.02
CA CYS A 119 -20.47 9.93 -7.79
C CYS A 119 -20.78 11.37 -7.37
N VAL A 120 -21.81 11.52 -6.53
CA VAL A 120 -22.18 12.80 -5.92
C VAL A 120 -21.90 12.78 -4.43
N VAL A 121 -22.16 11.64 -3.79
CA VAL A 121 -21.93 11.40 -2.37
C VAL A 121 -21.24 10.06 -2.17
N ASP A 122 -20.65 9.85 -0.98
CA ASP A 122 -19.95 8.61 -0.66
C ASP A 122 -20.85 7.39 -0.81
N GLN A 123 -22.13 7.50 -0.45
CA GLN A 123 -23.12 6.43 -0.59
C GLN A 123 -23.28 5.91 -2.01
N ASN A 124 -22.98 6.69 -3.06
CA ASN A 124 -23.00 6.14 -4.42
C ASN A 124 -21.95 5.02 -4.59
N CYS A 125 -20.81 5.12 -3.91
CA CYS A 125 -19.69 4.21 -4.06
C CYS A 125 -19.92 2.91 -3.29
N TYR A 126 -20.44 1.90 -3.99
CA TYR A 126 -20.88 0.65 -3.40
C TYR A 126 -20.24 -0.55 -4.10
N LEU A 127 -19.48 -1.32 -3.33
CA LEU A 127 -18.68 -2.46 -3.82
C LEU A 127 -19.33 -3.82 -3.54
N GLY A 128 -20.58 -3.86 -3.09
CA GLY A 128 -21.28 -5.10 -2.75
C GLY A 128 -20.93 -5.68 -1.39
N ASP A 129 -19.75 -5.39 -0.84
CA ASP A 129 -19.30 -5.91 0.44
C ASP A 129 -19.78 -5.08 1.63
N LYS A 130 -20.52 -5.75 2.52
CA LYS A 130 -20.95 -5.24 3.83
C LYS A 130 -19.91 -5.55 4.90
N GLY A 131 -18.65 -5.16 4.65
CA GLY A 131 -17.69 -5.04 5.73
C GLY A 131 -18.18 -4.03 6.79
N PRO A 132 -17.65 -4.04 8.02
CA PRO A 132 -18.01 -3.05 9.03
C PRO A 132 -17.64 -1.62 8.62
N GLU A 133 -16.72 -1.47 7.66
CA GLU A 133 -16.19 -0.18 7.22
C GLU A 133 -16.35 -0.01 5.71
N ARG A 134 -16.75 1.20 5.30
CA ARG A 134 -16.83 1.61 3.90
C ARG A 134 -15.42 1.74 3.34
N GLN A 135 -15.13 1.02 2.26
CA GLN A 135 -13.81 1.02 1.61
C GLN A 135 -13.71 1.95 0.39
N ALA A 136 -14.83 2.52 -0.05
CA ALA A 136 -14.91 3.37 -1.24
C ALA A 136 -15.60 4.70 -0.93
N PHE A 137 -15.00 5.80 -1.37
CA PHE A 137 -15.45 7.16 -1.08
C PHE A 137 -15.52 8.00 -2.36
N CYS A 138 -16.43 8.97 -2.36
CA CYS A 138 -16.62 9.89 -3.46
C CYS A 138 -15.63 11.05 -3.35
N VAL A 139 -14.52 10.93 -4.08
CA VAL A 139 -13.45 11.93 -4.05
C VAL A 139 -13.41 12.65 -5.38
N ARG A 140 -13.62 13.97 -5.34
CA ARG A 140 -13.64 14.84 -6.55
C ARG A 140 -14.63 14.36 -7.62
N GLY A 141 -15.76 13.80 -7.20
CA GLY A 141 -16.83 13.35 -8.08
C GLY A 141 -16.60 11.97 -8.72
N TYR A 142 -15.61 11.22 -8.26
CA TYR A 142 -15.36 9.84 -8.68
C TYR A 142 -15.17 8.92 -7.48
N CYS A 143 -15.65 7.68 -7.59
CA CYS A 143 -15.45 6.69 -6.54
C CYS A 143 -13.99 6.25 -6.52
N THR A 144 -13.39 6.27 -5.34
CA THR A 144 -11.99 5.90 -5.10
C THR A 144 -11.89 5.03 -3.87
N CYS A 145 -10.92 4.11 -3.86
CA CYS A 145 -10.63 3.32 -2.66
C CYS A 145 -10.13 4.23 -1.54
N GLN A 146 -10.34 3.77 -0.30
CA GLN A 146 -9.72 4.35 0.88
C GLN A 146 -8.20 4.44 0.72
N LEU A 147 -7.57 5.36 1.46
CA LEU A 147 -6.12 5.45 1.51
C LEU A 147 -5.49 4.09 1.85
N GLN A 148 -4.40 3.73 1.18
CA GLN A 148 -3.70 2.43 1.30
C GLN A 148 -4.47 1.24 0.74
N PHE A 149 -5.49 1.47 -0.10
CA PHE A 149 -6.17 0.43 -0.84
C PHE A 149 -6.14 0.73 -2.33
N SER A 150 -5.89 -0.31 -3.12
CA SER A 150 -5.89 -0.24 -4.57
C SER A 150 -7.11 -0.96 -5.17
N PRO A 151 -7.67 -0.43 -6.27
CA PRO A 151 -8.81 -1.06 -6.93
C PRO A 151 -8.46 -2.42 -7.54
N ARG A 152 -9.45 -3.29 -7.59
CA ARG A 152 -9.42 -4.63 -8.18
C ARG A 152 -10.68 -4.95 -8.94
N ASP A 153 -10.57 -5.98 -9.77
CA ASP A 153 -11.71 -6.60 -10.45
C ASP A 153 -12.55 -5.56 -11.20
N ASN A 154 -11.87 -4.72 -11.98
CA ASN A 154 -12.44 -3.58 -12.70
C ASN A 154 -13.21 -2.58 -11.81
N GLY A 155 -12.67 -2.32 -10.61
CA GLY A 155 -13.20 -1.34 -9.67
C GLY A 155 -14.28 -1.87 -8.73
N THR A 156 -14.60 -3.17 -8.76
CA THR A 156 -15.64 -3.76 -7.90
C THR A 156 -15.13 -4.11 -6.50
N ARG A 157 -13.82 -4.09 -6.26
CA ARG A 157 -13.20 -4.39 -4.96
C ARG A 157 -12.07 -3.43 -4.67
N CYS A 158 -11.84 -3.15 -3.39
CA CYS A 158 -10.64 -2.48 -2.89
C CYS A 158 -9.81 -3.47 -2.07
N VAL A 159 -8.52 -3.56 -2.36
CA VAL A 159 -7.59 -4.46 -1.66
C VAL A 159 -6.52 -3.63 -0.99
N ARG A 160 -6.20 -3.96 0.27
CA ARG A 160 -5.14 -3.28 1.01
C ARG A 160 -3.83 -3.43 0.26
N ASP A 161 -3.15 -2.31 0.08
CA ASP A 161 -1.81 -2.26 -0.47
C ASP A 161 -0.85 -3.09 0.40
N ALA A 162 0.06 -3.78 -0.27
CA ALA A 162 1.09 -4.61 0.33
C ALA A 162 2.46 -3.91 0.24
N THR A 163 3.21 -4.00 1.33
CA THR A 163 4.58 -3.47 1.44
C THR A 163 5.62 -4.59 1.29
N LEU A 164 6.91 -4.23 1.32
CA LEU A 164 7.99 -5.20 1.16
C LEU A 164 7.85 -6.38 2.14
N GLY A 165 7.80 -7.60 1.60
CA GLY A 165 7.70 -8.84 2.38
C GLY A 165 6.28 -9.30 2.69
N GLU A 166 5.26 -8.46 2.49
CA GLU A 166 3.85 -8.85 2.66
C GLU A 166 3.37 -9.72 1.49
N GLU A 167 2.35 -10.54 1.73
CA GLU A 167 1.70 -11.35 0.69
C GLU A 167 0.97 -10.47 -0.32
N CYS A 168 0.92 -10.93 -1.58
CA CYS A 168 0.26 -10.21 -2.66
C CYS A 168 -0.43 -11.17 -3.63
N GLU A 169 -1.59 -10.78 -4.12
CA GLU A 169 -2.37 -11.46 -5.17
C GLU A 169 -1.84 -11.11 -6.57
N ASP A 170 -1.46 -9.85 -6.78
CA ASP A 170 -0.97 -9.35 -8.06
C ASP A 170 -0.10 -8.09 -7.91
N GLN A 171 0.45 -7.64 -9.05
CA GLN A 171 1.36 -6.51 -9.14
C GLN A 171 0.79 -5.19 -8.62
N MET A 172 -0.50 -4.92 -8.81
CA MET A 172 -1.13 -3.67 -8.37
C MET A 172 -1.28 -3.62 -6.84
N GLN A 173 -1.01 -4.70 -6.11
CA GLN A 173 -1.10 -4.69 -4.64
C GLN A 173 0.15 -4.05 -4.04
N CYS A 174 1.29 -4.24 -4.70
CA CYS A 174 2.56 -3.72 -4.21
C CYS A 174 2.68 -2.24 -4.56
N ALA A 175 2.26 -1.35 -3.64
CA ALA A 175 2.13 0.08 -3.88
C ALA A 175 3.48 0.85 -3.99
N GLY A 176 4.58 0.22 -3.57
CA GLY A 176 5.92 0.84 -3.55
C GLY A 176 6.66 0.77 -4.89
N ALA A 177 7.45 1.81 -5.18
CA ALA A 177 8.33 1.83 -6.33
C ALA A 177 9.33 0.66 -6.30
N GLY A 178 9.48 0.00 -7.44
CA GLY A 178 10.40 -1.13 -7.58
C GLY A 178 9.96 -2.43 -6.92
N LEU A 179 8.77 -2.48 -6.31
CA LEU A 179 8.19 -3.74 -5.85
C LEU A 179 7.58 -4.52 -7.02
N GLU A 180 7.69 -5.83 -6.94
CA GLU A 180 7.10 -6.80 -7.85
C GLU A 180 6.42 -7.91 -7.02
N CYS A 181 5.21 -8.30 -7.44
CA CYS A 181 4.50 -9.38 -6.77
C CYS A 181 5.01 -10.75 -7.24
N ARG A 182 5.58 -11.55 -6.32
CA ARG A 182 5.98 -12.94 -6.54
C ARG A 182 5.44 -13.84 -5.43
N GLY A 183 4.14 -13.72 -5.15
CA GLY A 183 3.45 -14.28 -3.97
C GLY A 183 3.71 -13.50 -2.67
N THR A 184 4.85 -12.83 -2.60
CA THR A 184 5.16 -11.77 -1.64
C THR A 184 5.71 -10.57 -2.42
N CYS A 185 5.47 -9.35 -1.96
CA CYS A 185 6.06 -8.16 -2.57
C CYS A 185 7.57 -8.16 -2.35
N ARG A 186 8.34 -8.21 -3.44
CA ARG A 186 9.80 -8.25 -3.44
C ARG A 186 10.36 -7.18 -4.36
N CYS A 187 11.60 -6.76 -4.15
CA CYS A 187 12.24 -5.86 -5.09
C CYS A 187 12.46 -6.54 -6.45
N ARG A 188 12.13 -5.83 -7.52
CA ARG A 188 12.43 -6.22 -8.90
C ARG A 188 13.94 -6.21 -9.16
N GLU A 189 14.35 -6.65 -10.33
CA GLU A 189 15.76 -6.62 -10.73
C GLU A 189 16.34 -5.20 -10.70
N ASN A 190 17.60 -5.09 -10.25
CA ASN A 190 18.32 -3.82 -10.05
C ASN A 190 17.73 -2.92 -8.95
N TRP A 191 16.95 -3.48 -8.03
CA TRP A 191 16.46 -2.79 -6.84
C TRP A 191 16.85 -3.58 -5.59
N VAL A 192 17.12 -2.88 -4.50
CA VAL A 192 17.48 -3.46 -3.21
C VAL A 192 16.46 -3.09 -2.15
N ALA A 193 16.28 -3.99 -1.19
CA ALA A 193 15.40 -3.80 -0.04
C ALA A 193 16.01 -2.82 0.96
N HIS A 194 15.26 -1.79 1.31
CA HIS A 194 15.55 -0.92 2.45
C HIS A 194 14.58 -1.23 3.59
N ASN A 195 15.02 -2.06 4.53
CA ASN A 195 14.20 -2.54 5.64
C ASN A 195 13.75 -1.40 6.59
N GLY A 196 14.46 -0.25 6.62
CA GLY A 196 14.08 0.89 7.45
C GLY A 196 12.79 1.58 6.99
N THR A 197 12.50 1.55 5.69
CA THR A 197 11.31 2.19 5.09
C THR A 197 10.33 1.17 4.48
N ASN A 198 10.58 -0.14 4.63
CA ASN A 198 9.84 -1.22 3.99
C ASN A 198 9.59 -1.00 2.48
N SER A 199 10.58 -0.44 1.81
CA SER A 199 10.52 -0.08 0.39
C SER A 199 11.73 -0.60 -0.36
N CYS A 200 11.64 -0.57 -1.68
CA CYS A 200 12.80 -0.80 -2.53
C CYS A 200 13.40 0.52 -2.98
N VAL A 201 14.72 0.54 -3.15
CA VAL A 201 15.47 1.64 -3.75
C VAL A 201 16.31 1.11 -4.89
N GLU A 202 16.54 1.93 -5.92
CA GLU A 202 17.29 1.50 -7.10
C GLU A 202 18.76 1.23 -6.75
N SER A 203 19.27 0.08 -7.20
CA SER A 203 20.68 -0.30 -7.04
C SER A 203 21.56 0.53 -7.96
N VAL A 204 22.70 0.94 -7.44
CA VAL A 204 23.72 1.67 -8.21
C VAL A 204 24.53 0.69 -9.09
N LYS A 205 24.93 1.13 -10.30
CA LYS A 205 25.63 0.28 -11.27
C LYS A 205 27.15 0.38 -11.18
N ALA A 206 27.67 1.53 -10.76
CA ALA A 206 29.11 1.77 -10.66
C ALA A 206 29.48 2.64 -9.45
N LEU A 207 30.76 2.60 -9.08
CA LEU A 207 31.31 3.51 -8.07
C LEU A 207 31.22 4.98 -8.56
N ASN A 208 31.09 5.91 -7.62
CA ASN A 208 30.88 7.34 -7.82
C ASN A 208 29.51 7.75 -8.40
N GLU A 209 28.60 6.81 -8.65
CA GLU A 209 27.21 7.14 -8.95
C GLU A 209 26.46 7.58 -7.69
N SER A 210 25.40 8.37 -7.89
CA SER A 210 24.62 8.96 -6.80
C SER A 210 23.85 7.92 -5.99
N CYS A 211 23.85 8.08 -4.67
CA CYS A 211 23.10 7.25 -3.75
C CYS A 211 22.54 8.09 -2.59
N GLU A 212 21.55 7.52 -1.90
CA GLU A 212 20.96 8.06 -0.66
C GLU A 212 21.21 7.12 0.53
N TYR A 213 21.19 5.81 0.29
CA TYR A 213 21.34 4.77 1.31
C TYR A 213 22.47 3.80 0.98
N ASP A 214 23.15 3.29 2.02
CA ASP A 214 24.23 2.30 1.88
C ASP A 214 23.79 1.03 1.13
N VAL A 215 22.54 0.60 1.33
CA VAL A 215 21.98 -0.61 0.69
C VAL A 215 22.08 -0.55 -0.84
N GLN A 216 22.00 0.65 -1.44
CA GLN A 216 22.08 0.85 -2.89
C GLN A 216 23.46 0.48 -3.45
N CYS A 217 24.51 0.57 -2.62
CA CYS A 217 25.88 0.27 -2.97
C CYS A 217 26.27 -1.20 -2.72
N GLU A 218 25.42 -2.01 -2.07
CA GLU A 218 25.76 -3.40 -1.70
C GLU A 218 26.14 -4.26 -2.91
N GLY A 219 25.54 -4.02 -4.08
CA GLY A 219 25.87 -4.70 -5.33
C GLY A 219 27.31 -4.48 -5.80
N LEU A 220 27.99 -3.46 -5.28
CA LEU A 220 29.39 -3.12 -5.56
C LEU A 220 30.36 -3.75 -4.55
N ALA A 221 29.84 -4.41 -3.51
CA ALA A 221 30.63 -4.93 -2.39
C ALA A 221 31.08 -6.38 -2.64
N GLY A 222 32.21 -6.52 -3.32
CA GLY A 222 32.73 -7.80 -3.81
C GLY A 222 31.88 -8.37 -4.95
N LEU A 223 31.85 -9.69 -5.07
CA LEU A 223 31.08 -10.42 -6.09
C LEU A 223 30.14 -11.45 -5.43
N PRO A 224 29.11 -11.96 -6.13
CA PRO A 224 28.13 -12.88 -5.53
C PRO A 224 28.74 -14.13 -4.86
N ASP A 225 29.82 -14.66 -5.43
CA ASP A 225 30.61 -15.81 -4.97
C ASP A 225 31.67 -15.46 -3.90
N ALA A 226 32.01 -14.17 -3.78
CA ALA A 226 32.94 -13.64 -2.79
C ALA A 226 32.42 -12.29 -2.24
N ARG A 227 31.29 -12.34 -1.52
CA ARG A 227 30.64 -11.14 -0.99
C ARG A 227 31.53 -10.45 0.04
N SER A 228 31.55 -9.12 -0.01
CA SER A 228 32.21 -8.28 0.99
C SER A 228 31.20 -7.31 1.63
N PRO A 229 30.26 -7.79 2.46
CA PRO A 229 29.23 -6.92 3.06
C PRO A 229 29.84 -5.71 3.77
N GLY A 230 29.22 -4.54 3.59
CA GLY A 230 29.69 -3.27 4.17
C GLY A 230 30.99 -2.71 3.57
N ALA A 231 31.54 -3.31 2.50
CA ALA A 231 32.73 -2.76 1.84
C ALA A 231 32.42 -1.55 0.94
N ALA A 232 31.19 -1.44 0.43
CA ALA A 232 30.71 -0.31 -0.36
C ALA A 232 29.63 0.42 0.44
N LEU A 233 29.74 1.75 0.55
CA LEU A 233 28.88 2.61 1.35
C LEU A 233 28.52 3.86 0.55
N CYS A 234 27.42 4.51 0.93
CA CYS A 234 27.02 5.79 0.38
C CYS A 234 27.71 6.93 1.13
N LEU A 235 28.81 7.44 0.58
CA LEU A 235 29.64 8.46 1.23
C LEU A 235 29.55 9.78 0.46
N GLY A 236 29.03 10.82 1.12
CA GLY A 236 28.86 12.13 0.48
C GLY A 236 27.90 12.13 -0.71
N GLY A 237 26.90 11.23 -0.70
CA GLY A 237 25.91 11.08 -1.76
C GLY A 237 26.39 10.30 -2.99
N ALA A 238 27.56 9.66 -2.91
CA ALA A 238 28.06 8.79 -3.97
C ALA A 238 28.55 7.44 -3.43
N CYS A 239 28.35 6.37 -4.19
CA CYS A 239 28.84 5.05 -3.78
C CYS A 239 30.36 5.01 -3.82
N ALA A 240 30.98 4.76 -2.67
CA ALA A 240 32.42 4.66 -2.52
C ALA A 240 32.80 3.48 -1.62
N CYS A 241 34.05 3.05 -1.69
CA CYS A 241 34.54 2.00 -0.80
C CYS A 241 34.76 2.56 0.61
N GLY A 242 34.35 1.79 1.62
CA GLY A 242 34.59 2.11 3.02
C GLY A 242 36.08 2.20 3.35
N TYR A 243 36.40 2.75 4.51
CA TYR A 243 37.80 2.97 4.94
C TYR A 243 38.64 1.68 4.97
N ASN A 244 38.03 0.57 5.40
CA ASN A 244 38.65 -0.75 5.43
C ASN A 244 38.56 -1.51 4.10
N ALA A 245 38.06 -0.87 3.04
CA ALA A 245 37.91 -1.45 1.71
C ALA A 245 38.71 -0.66 0.65
N ARG A 246 38.83 -1.25 -0.55
CA ARG A 246 39.47 -0.64 -1.72
C ARG A 246 38.70 -0.99 -2.98
N ALA A 247 38.79 -0.12 -3.99
CA ALA A 247 38.33 -0.41 -5.32
C ALA A 247 39.35 -1.31 -6.05
N ALA A 248 38.91 -2.46 -6.54
CA ALA A 248 39.75 -3.40 -7.30
C ALA A 248 38.91 -4.19 -8.33
N GLY A 249 39.58 -4.66 -9.39
CA GLY A 249 38.97 -5.39 -10.49
C GLY A 249 38.45 -4.49 -11.63
N THR A 250 37.97 -5.12 -12.71
CA THR A 250 37.36 -4.46 -13.87
C THR A 250 36.04 -5.16 -14.23
N PRO A 251 34.86 -4.56 -13.96
CA PRO A 251 34.65 -3.24 -13.36
C PRO A 251 35.11 -3.17 -11.90
N ALA A 252 35.46 -1.97 -11.44
CA ALA A 252 35.94 -1.74 -10.08
C ALA A 252 34.84 -2.02 -9.05
N ARG A 253 35.17 -2.86 -8.06
CA ARG A 253 34.29 -3.24 -6.94
C ARG A 253 35.02 -3.05 -5.62
N CYS A 254 34.28 -2.92 -4.52
CA CYS A 254 34.85 -2.72 -3.20
C CYS A 254 35.15 -4.04 -2.51
N TRP A 255 36.41 -4.23 -2.14
CA TRP A 255 36.90 -5.41 -1.44
C TRP A 255 37.52 -5.00 -0.11
N HIS A 256 37.23 -5.75 0.95
CA HIS A 256 37.88 -5.54 2.24
C HIS A 256 39.40 -5.75 2.11
N ARG A 257 40.18 -4.85 2.71
CA ARG A 257 41.64 -4.90 2.69
C ARG A 257 42.13 -6.06 3.55
N ARG A 258 42.71 -7.09 2.92
CA ARG A 258 43.34 -8.22 3.58
C ARG A 258 44.85 -8.11 3.53
N ARG A 259 45.51 -8.16 4.68
CA ARG A 259 46.98 -8.10 4.80
C ARG A 259 47.61 -9.45 4.45
N PRO A 260 48.93 -9.51 4.15
CA PRO A 260 49.64 -10.77 3.99
C PRO A 260 49.38 -11.70 5.18
N GLY A 261 49.22 -12.99 4.90
CA GLY A 261 48.89 -13.98 5.91
C GLY A 261 47.40 -14.09 6.24
N GLN A 262 46.52 -13.17 5.83
CA GLN A 262 45.08 -13.29 6.08
C GLN A 262 44.39 -14.19 5.06
N GLU A 263 43.26 -14.78 5.46
CA GLU A 263 42.44 -15.59 4.57
C GLU A 263 41.83 -14.73 3.45
N CYS A 264 41.78 -15.31 2.26
CA CYS A 264 41.22 -14.70 1.06
C CYS A 264 40.55 -15.75 0.18
N LYS A 265 39.64 -15.30 -0.67
CA LYS A 265 39.09 -16.11 -1.78
C LYS A 265 39.58 -15.60 -3.13
N ARG A 266 39.93 -14.32 -3.21
CA ARG A 266 40.21 -13.58 -4.45
C ARG A 266 41.42 -12.66 -4.27
N ASP A 267 42.14 -12.42 -5.35
CA ASP A 267 43.32 -11.54 -5.38
C ASP A 267 42.95 -10.09 -5.03
N GLU A 268 41.75 -9.65 -5.42
CA GLU A 268 41.26 -8.29 -5.17
C GLU A 268 41.12 -7.94 -3.68
N GLU A 269 41.00 -8.95 -2.80
CA GLU A 269 41.00 -8.78 -1.35
C GLU A 269 42.39 -8.41 -0.80
N CYS A 270 43.45 -8.89 -1.46
CA CYS A 270 44.81 -8.84 -0.91
C CYS A 270 45.52 -7.52 -1.17
N VAL A 271 46.13 -6.96 -0.12
CA VAL A 271 46.94 -5.73 -0.15
C VAL A 271 48.24 -5.88 0.64
N SER A 272 49.33 -5.30 0.14
CA SER A 272 50.60 -5.18 0.86
C SER A 272 50.60 -3.98 1.83
N GLU A 273 51.71 -3.75 2.55
CA GLU A 273 51.83 -2.66 3.54
C GLU A 273 51.52 -1.27 2.94
N GLU A 274 51.88 -1.03 1.67
CA GLU A 274 51.68 0.24 0.95
C GLU A 274 50.38 0.29 0.11
N ASN A 275 49.42 -0.59 0.39
CA ASN A 275 48.21 -0.79 -0.42
C ASN A 275 48.47 -1.23 -1.87
N GLU A 276 49.64 -1.81 -2.16
CA GLU A 276 49.87 -2.43 -3.46
C GLU A 276 49.03 -3.72 -3.59
N PRO A 277 48.59 -4.08 -4.80
CA PRO A 277 47.86 -5.33 -5.03
C PRO A 277 48.67 -6.57 -4.63
N GLY A 278 48.05 -7.47 -3.87
CA GLY A 278 48.58 -8.80 -3.54
C GLY A 278 47.91 -9.92 -4.35
N TYR A 279 48.31 -11.17 -4.06
CA TYR A 279 47.73 -12.38 -4.65
C TYR A 279 47.20 -13.31 -3.56
N CYS A 280 46.09 -13.98 -3.84
CA CYS A 280 45.51 -15.00 -2.99
C CYS A 280 46.08 -16.37 -3.38
N LEU A 281 47.11 -16.83 -2.65
CA LEU A 281 47.76 -18.10 -2.90
C LEU A 281 47.37 -19.09 -1.81
N SER A 282 46.80 -20.23 -2.20
CA SER A 282 46.34 -21.29 -1.28
C SER A 282 45.40 -20.77 -0.19
N GLY A 283 44.51 -19.83 -0.54
CA GLY A 283 43.53 -19.23 0.39
C GLY A 283 44.10 -18.20 1.36
N ARG A 284 45.36 -17.78 1.17
CA ARG A 284 46.04 -16.80 2.01
C ARG A 284 46.65 -15.67 1.17
N CYS A 285 46.50 -14.44 1.64
CA CYS A 285 47.08 -13.28 0.97
C CYS A 285 48.60 -13.32 1.04
N THR A 286 49.21 -13.05 -0.11
CA THR A 286 50.64 -12.90 -0.31
C THR A 286 50.90 -11.58 -1.02
N CYS A 287 52.05 -10.97 -0.77
CA CYS A 287 52.41 -9.75 -1.46
C CYS A 287 53.27 -10.03 -2.69
N LYS A 288 53.21 -9.11 -3.65
CA LYS A 288 53.93 -9.20 -4.92
C LYS A 288 55.45 -9.00 -4.75
N ASN A 289 55.84 -8.13 -3.81
CA ASN A 289 57.23 -7.67 -3.66
C ASN A 289 57.81 -7.76 -2.24
N CYS A 290 57.10 -8.22 -1.22
CA CYS A 290 57.77 -8.39 0.08
C CYS A 290 58.72 -9.58 0.00
N SER A 291 59.94 -9.38 0.50
CA SER A 291 60.76 -10.50 0.93
C SER A 291 59.95 -11.27 1.99
N PRO A 292 59.73 -12.58 1.86
CA PRO A 292 58.95 -13.32 2.84
C PRO A 292 59.69 -13.26 4.19
N ASP A 293 59.18 -12.45 5.11
CA ASP A 293 59.66 -12.46 6.48
C ASP A 293 59.23 -13.78 7.12
N ALA A 294 60.17 -14.49 7.72
CA ALA A 294 59.97 -15.80 8.33
C ALA A 294 58.90 -15.84 9.45
N LYS A 295 58.34 -14.68 9.82
CA LYS A 295 57.25 -14.52 10.79
C LYS A 295 55.86 -14.73 10.18
N ASP A 296 55.69 -14.62 8.87
CA ASP A 296 54.38 -14.76 8.19
C ASP A 296 53.95 -16.23 8.01
N PHE A 297 54.85 -17.19 8.25
CA PHE A 297 54.56 -18.64 8.27
C PHE A 297 54.42 -19.22 9.68
N GLY A 298 54.07 -18.38 10.66
CA GLY A 298 53.81 -18.81 12.04
C GLY A 298 52.57 -19.67 12.19
N GLY A 299 52.64 -20.94 11.75
CA GLY A 299 51.57 -21.91 12.00
C GLY A 299 51.58 -23.13 11.09
N ALA A 300 52.61 -23.98 11.21
CA ALA A 300 52.53 -25.46 11.11
C ALA A 300 53.90 -26.06 10.75
N ALA A 301 54.82 -26.09 11.71
CA ALA A 301 55.93 -27.05 11.70
C ALA A 301 56.25 -27.51 13.12
N THR A 302 55.22 -27.89 13.88
CA THR A 302 55.42 -28.88 14.95
C THR A 302 55.47 -30.24 14.28
N LEU A 303 56.61 -30.58 13.68
CA LEU A 303 57.04 -31.96 13.63
C LEU A 303 57.12 -32.42 15.08
N SER A 304 56.07 -33.09 15.56
CA SER A 304 56.15 -33.85 16.78
C SER A 304 57.26 -34.87 16.56
N ARG A 305 58.38 -34.67 17.24
CA ARG A 305 59.36 -35.74 17.46
C ARG A 305 58.55 -36.89 18.07
N PRO A 306 58.42 -38.06 17.42
CA PRO A 306 57.88 -39.21 18.11
C PRO A 306 58.86 -39.55 19.24
N PRO A 307 58.38 -39.84 20.46
CA PRO A 307 59.24 -40.26 21.55
C PRO A 307 59.96 -41.57 21.16
N LEU A 308 61.25 -41.65 21.52
CA LEU A 308 62.17 -42.76 21.30
C LEU A 308 61.79 -44.04 22.11
N ILE A 309 60.52 -44.47 22.08
CA ILE A 309 60.02 -45.64 22.83
C ILE A 309 59.24 -46.62 21.93
N LEU A 310 59.33 -46.49 20.60
CA LEU A 310 58.68 -47.43 19.67
C LEU A 310 59.64 -48.18 18.72
N SER A 311 60.95 -48.00 18.87
CA SER A 311 61.97 -48.77 18.12
C SER A 311 62.46 -50.04 18.84
N ALA A 312 61.93 -50.38 20.02
CA ALA A 312 62.36 -51.56 20.78
C ALA A 312 61.37 -52.75 20.77
N ILE A 313 60.16 -52.60 20.18
CA ILE A 313 59.16 -53.70 20.17
C ILE A 313 59.07 -54.40 18.80
N LEU A 314 59.58 -53.79 17.73
CA LEU A 314 59.62 -54.40 16.39
C LEU A 314 60.90 -55.22 16.09
N ALA A 315 61.82 -55.33 17.04
CA ALA A 315 63.00 -56.20 16.93
C ALA A 315 62.83 -57.59 17.59
N ILE A 316 61.76 -57.80 18.39
CA ILE A 316 61.50 -59.11 19.02
C ILE A 316 60.59 -59.99 18.16
N ALA A 317 59.79 -59.41 17.26
CA ALA A 317 58.94 -60.17 16.34
C ALA A 317 59.70 -60.79 15.14
N ALA A 318 60.98 -60.47 14.94
CA ALA A 318 61.80 -61.02 13.86
C ALA A 318 62.71 -62.20 14.27
N ILE A 319 62.79 -62.54 15.57
CA ILE A 319 63.59 -63.68 16.07
C ILE A 319 62.72 -64.90 16.45
N LEU A 320 61.39 -64.73 16.60
CA LEU A 320 60.45 -65.83 16.89
C LEU A 320 59.77 -66.46 15.66
N ARG A 321 60.17 -66.08 14.44
CA ARG A 321 59.71 -66.74 13.18
C ARG A 321 60.76 -67.65 12.54
N TYR A 322 61.81 -68.06 13.27
CA TYR A 322 62.85 -68.98 12.78
C TYR A 322 63.07 -70.23 13.67
N GLN A 323 62.06 -70.65 14.43
CA GLN A 323 62.01 -71.94 15.13
C GLN A 323 60.55 -72.43 15.20
N LEU A 324 60.02 -72.88 14.05
CA LEU A 324 58.96 -73.90 13.88
C LEU A 324 58.71 -74.13 12.39
#